data_AF-A0A4R4XKP9-F1
#
_entry.id   AF-A0A4R4XKP9-F1
#
_cell.length_a   1.000
_cell.length_b   1.000
_cell.length_c   1.000
_cell.angle_alpha   90.00
_cell.angle_beta   90.00
_cell.angle_gamma   90.00
#
_symmetry.space_group_name_H-M   'P 1'
#
loop_
_entity.id
_entity.type
_entity.pdbx_description
1 polymer ?
#
loop_
_entity_poly.entity_id
_entity_poly.type
_entity_poly.pdbx_seq_one_letter_code
_entity_poly.pdbx_strand_id
1 'polypeptide(L)'
;MTADFFRELTEAMEAARDAYPPGDHARRLLATCRAMRRWAVTHRAEFGWVFASPIIRRPGSPRELAGRDFEQVFLDEIADLWRARRFPVPAPDELDPSIREQLRAYAADTGSGLPVEAIHVFVSCWTRLYGLLCMEVLDQLDFAYSDLEPVFEECLRELAPRLGLDYDAAAGRSS
;
A
#
# COMPACT_ATOMS: atom_id res chain seq x y z
N MET A 1 -21.58 -3.91 -3.72
CA MET A 1 -20.70 -5.07 -3.92
C MET A 1 -19.24 -4.68 -3.98
N THR A 2 -18.72 -4.03 -5.02
CA THR A 2 -17.29 -3.62 -5.05
C THR A 2 -16.90 -2.63 -3.94
N ALA A 3 -17.79 -1.72 -3.57
CA ALA A 3 -17.59 -0.83 -2.43
C ALA A 3 -17.60 -1.56 -1.07
N ASP A 4 -18.31 -2.69 -0.97
CA ASP A 4 -18.34 -3.49 0.27
C ASP A 4 -17.02 -4.21 0.46
N PHE A 5 -16.45 -4.77 -0.62
CA PHE A 5 -15.13 -5.41 -0.58
C PHE A 5 -14.00 -4.43 -0.26
N PHE A 6 -14.05 -3.20 -0.80
CA PHE A 6 -13.12 -2.15 -0.39
C PHE A 6 -13.24 -1.86 1.11
N ARG A 7 -14.46 -1.73 1.64
CA ARG A 7 -14.67 -1.46 3.07
C ARG A 7 -14.13 -2.60 3.93
N GLU A 8 -14.44 -3.84 3.58
CA GLU A 8 -13.96 -5.03 4.31
C GLU A 8 -12.43 -5.13 4.32
N LEU A 9 -11.80 -4.88 3.16
CA LEU A 9 -10.34 -4.82 3.04
C LEU A 9 -9.75 -3.69 3.90
N THR A 10 -10.34 -2.49 3.83
CA THR A 10 -9.94 -1.33 4.64
C THR A 10 -10.05 -1.64 6.14
N GLU A 11 -11.17 -2.19 6.60
CA GLU A 11 -11.38 -2.57 8.00
C GLU A 11 -10.33 -3.60 8.46
N ALA A 12 -10.01 -4.60 7.64
CA ALA A 12 -8.98 -5.59 7.96
C ALA A 12 -7.58 -4.97 8.06
N MET A 13 -7.28 -4.02 7.19
CA MET A 13 -6.02 -3.26 7.20
C MET A 13 -5.90 -2.35 8.41
N GLU A 14 -6.94 -1.60 8.74
CA GLU A 14 -7.00 -0.72 9.92
C GLU A 14 -6.88 -1.53 11.21
N ALA A 15 -7.58 -2.65 11.33
CA ALA A 15 -7.48 -3.52 12.49
C ALA A 15 -6.05 -4.04 12.71
N ALA A 16 -5.36 -4.43 11.62
CA ALA A 16 -3.98 -4.89 11.70
C ALA A 16 -2.99 -3.76 12.05
N ARG A 17 -3.23 -2.55 11.51
CA ARG A 17 -2.48 -1.33 11.84
C ARG A 17 -2.63 -1.00 13.34
N ASP A 18 -3.86 -0.99 13.83
CA ASP A 18 -4.20 -0.51 15.18
C ASP A 18 -3.96 -1.54 16.29
N ALA A 19 -3.58 -2.77 15.92
CA ALA A 19 -3.00 -3.74 16.85
C ALA A 19 -1.63 -3.30 17.42
N TYR A 20 -0.98 -2.30 16.80
CA TYR A 20 0.30 -1.74 17.24
C TYR A 20 0.14 -0.28 17.70
N PRO A 21 0.91 0.15 18.73
CA PRO A 21 0.83 1.51 19.25
C PRO A 21 1.10 2.58 18.18
N PRO A 22 0.42 3.74 18.25
CA PRO A 22 0.79 4.90 17.45
C PRO A 22 2.29 5.22 17.59
N GLY A 23 2.98 5.40 16.47
CA GLY A 23 4.43 5.65 16.42
C GLY A 23 5.30 4.42 16.14
N ASP A 24 4.77 3.19 16.28
CA ASP A 24 5.46 1.97 15.79
C ASP A 24 5.20 1.77 14.28
N HIS A 25 5.56 2.78 13.47
CA HIS A 25 5.25 2.87 12.04
C HIS A 25 5.72 1.65 11.25
N ALA A 26 6.85 1.06 11.64
CA ALA A 26 7.37 -0.15 11.01
C ALA A 26 6.40 -1.32 11.16
N ARG A 27 5.99 -1.62 12.40
CA ARG A 27 5.06 -2.73 12.64
C ARG A 27 3.67 -2.44 12.08
N ARG A 28 3.19 -1.20 12.22
CA ARG A 28 1.90 -0.75 11.67
C ARG A 28 1.84 -0.99 10.16
N LEU A 29 2.78 -0.45 9.39
CA LEU A 29 2.81 -0.63 7.93
C LEU A 29 3.00 -2.09 7.50
N LEU A 30 3.92 -2.82 8.13
CA LEU A 30 4.13 -4.23 7.81
C LEU A 30 2.89 -5.09 8.10
N ALA A 31 2.19 -4.81 9.21
CA ALA A 31 0.95 -5.49 9.55
C ALA A 31 -0.18 -5.17 8.56
N THR A 32 -0.32 -3.90 8.14
CA THR A 32 -1.25 -3.48 7.10
C THR A 32 -1.00 -4.21 5.78
N CYS A 33 0.26 -4.25 5.30
CA CYS A 33 0.63 -4.97 4.08
C CYS A 33 0.28 -6.47 4.15
N ARG A 34 0.59 -7.11 5.28
CA ARG A 34 0.29 -8.54 5.49
C ARG A 34 -1.22 -8.78 5.56
N ALA A 35 -1.99 -7.88 6.18
CA ALA A 35 -3.45 -7.96 6.20
C ALA A 35 -4.04 -7.84 4.79
N MET A 36 -3.54 -6.89 4.00
CA MET A 36 -3.92 -6.74 2.59
C MET A 36 -3.68 -8.02 1.81
N ARG A 37 -2.49 -8.64 1.94
CA ARG A 37 -2.21 -9.93 1.29
C ARG A 37 -3.17 -11.02 1.77
N ARG A 38 -3.31 -11.23 3.08
CA ARG A 38 -4.19 -12.26 3.65
C ARG A 38 -5.61 -12.14 3.12
N TRP A 39 -6.14 -10.92 3.10
CA TRP A 39 -7.47 -10.67 2.56
C TRP A 39 -7.54 -11.02 1.06
N ALA A 40 -6.57 -10.55 0.27
CA ALA A 40 -6.54 -10.76 -1.18
C ALA A 40 -6.40 -12.23 -1.60
N VAL A 41 -5.60 -13.03 -0.88
CA VAL A 41 -5.46 -14.47 -1.16
C VAL A 41 -6.66 -15.29 -0.69
N THR A 42 -7.40 -14.80 0.31
CA THR A 42 -8.64 -15.43 0.81
C THR A 42 -9.84 -15.09 -0.09
N HIS A 43 -9.85 -13.89 -0.66
CA HIS A 43 -10.94 -13.34 -1.47
C HIS A 43 -10.50 -13.07 -2.91
N ARG A 44 -9.94 -14.09 -3.59
CA ARG A 44 -9.30 -13.94 -4.91
C ARG A 44 -10.24 -13.41 -5.98
N ALA A 45 -11.48 -13.89 -5.99
CA ALA A 45 -12.49 -13.48 -6.98
C ALA A 45 -12.89 -12.01 -6.78
N GLU A 46 -13.11 -11.64 -5.52
CA GLU A 46 -13.47 -10.30 -5.08
C GLU A 46 -12.33 -9.31 -5.37
N PHE A 47 -11.09 -9.69 -5.06
CA PHE A 47 -9.90 -8.90 -5.39
C PHE A 47 -9.80 -8.64 -6.90
N GLY A 48 -10.04 -9.67 -7.72
CA GLY A 48 -10.10 -9.53 -9.18
C GLY A 48 -11.15 -8.49 -9.63
N TRP A 49 -12.32 -8.44 -9.00
CA TRP A 49 -13.35 -7.44 -9.31
C TRP A 49 -13.00 -6.03 -8.86
N VAL A 50 -12.37 -5.90 -7.69
CA VAL A 50 -11.99 -4.61 -7.13
C VAL A 50 -10.88 -3.97 -7.98
N PHE A 51 -9.91 -4.77 -8.43
CA PHE A 51 -8.63 -4.28 -8.90
C PHE A 51 -8.21 -4.69 -10.32
N ALA A 52 -8.67 -5.81 -10.86
CA ALA A 52 -8.32 -6.24 -12.22
C ALA A 52 -9.30 -5.74 -13.30
N SER A 53 -10.45 -5.19 -12.91
CA SER A 53 -11.41 -4.59 -13.84
C SER A 53 -11.02 -3.15 -14.21
N PRO A 54 -11.14 -2.74 -15.49
CA PRO A 54 -10.84 -1.37 -15.92
C PRO A 54 -11.52 -0.36 -15.01
N ILE A 55 -10.72 0.53 -14.39
CA ILE A 55 -11.25 1.56 -13.50
C ILE A 55 -11.91 2.63 -14.36
N ILE A 56 -13.20 2.45 -14.66
CA ILE A 56 -14.04 3.57 -15.09
C ILE A 56 -14.25 4.43 -13.84
N ARG A 57 -13.38 5.44 -13.64
CA ARG A 57 -13.53 6.39 -12.53
C ARG A 57 -14.82 7.17 -12.75
N ARG A 58 -15.78 6.95 -11.87
CA ARG A 58 -16.99 7.78 -11.77
C ARG A 58 -16.86 8.62 -10.50
N PRO A 59 -16.53 9.92 -10.61
CA PRO A 59 -16.39 10.80 -9.45
C PRO A 59 -17.64 10.76 -8.57
N GLY A 60 -17.44 10.63 -7.25
CA GLY A 60 -18.50 10.58 -6.25
C GLY A 60 -19.26 9.25 -6.20
N SER A 61 -18.85 8.23 -6.95
CA SER A 61 -19.49 6.91 -6.84
C SER A 61 -19.07 6.19 -5.55
N PRO A 62 -19.93 5.35 -4.95
CA PRO A 62 -19.57 4.60 -3.73
C PRO A 62 -18.30 3.76 -3.86
N ARG A 63 -18.02 3.22 -5.05
CA ARG A 63 -16.77 2.49 -5.33
C ARG A 63 -15.55 3.41 -5.27
N GLU A 64 -15.66 4.61 -5.83
CA GLU A 64 -14.54 5.55 -5.87
C GLU A 64 -14.23 6.09 -4.46
N LEU A 65 -15.25 6.40 -3.67
CA LEU A 65 -15.09 6.79 -2.27
C LEU A 65 -14.44 5.67 -1.45
N ALA A 66 -14.93 4.43 -1.56
CA ALA A 66 -14.35 3.30 -0.84
C ALA A 66 -12.89 2.99 -1.26
N GLY A 67 -12.55 3.22 -2.54
CA GLY A 67 -11.17 3.13 -3.02
C GLY A 67 -10.27 4.22 -2.43
N ARG A 68 -10.77 5.44 -2.28
CA ARG A 68 -10.04 6.53 -1.59
C ARG A 68 -9.80 6.19 -0.13
N ASP A 69 -10.81 5.67 0.58
CA ASP A 69 -10.67 5.27 1.99
C ASP A 69 -9.57 4.20 2.16
N PHE A 70 -9.53 3.22 1.25
CA PHE A 70 -8.47 2.21 1.20
C PHE A 70 -7.07 2.83 0.98
N GLU A 71 -6.93 3.75 0.02
CA GLU A 71 -5.66 4.45 -0.24
C GLU A 71 -5.23 5.30 0.97
N GLN A 72 -6.19 5.89 1.67
CA GLN A 72 -5.96 6.78 2.81
C GLN A 72 -5.29 6.05 3.98
N VAL A 73 -5.60 4.77 4.22
CA VAL A 73 -4.97 3.98 5.30
C VAL A 73 -3.44 3.99 5.21
N PHE A 74 -2.90 3.87 3.99
CA PHE A 74 -1.45 3.91 3.76
C PHE A 74 -0.93 5.35 3.74
N LEU A 75 -1.64 6.28 3.10
CA LEU A 75 -1.21 7.68 3.02
C LEU A 75 -1.09 8.32 4.40
N ASP A 76 -2.05 8.09 5.29
CA ASP A 76 -2.02 8.62 6.65
C ASP A 76 -0.82 8.09 7.44
N GLU A 77 -0.59 6.78 7.39
CA GLU A 77 0.53 6.16 8.10
C GLU A 77 1.89 6.61 7.52
N ILE A 78 1.98 6.84 6.21
CA ILE A 78 3.17 7.39 5.56
C ILE A 78 3.37 8.87 5.89
N ALA A 79 2.30 9.67 5.97
CA ALA A 79 2.37 11.07 6.39
C ALA A 79 2.80 11.18 7.86
N ASP A 80 2.30 10.31 8.73
CA ASP A 80 2.71 10.22 10.14
C ASP A 80 4.17 9.82 10.26
N LEU A 81 4.58 8.78 9.53
CA LEU A 81 5.96 8.36 9.44
C LEU A 81 6.85 9.52 8.99
N TRP A 82 6.49 10.23 7.92
CA TRP A 82 7.28 11.35 7.40
C TRP A 82 7.44 12.48 8.42
N ARG A 83 6.38 12.78 9.18
CA ARG A 83 6.40 13.78 10.25
C ARG A 83 7.30 13.36 11.41
N ALA A 84 7.27 12.07 11.79
CA ALA A 84 8.08 11.53 12.87
C ALA A 84 9.56 11.34 12.47
N ARG A 85 9.81 10.82 11.27
CA ARG A 85 11.12 10.52 10.70
C ARG A 85 11.06 10.54 9.18
N ARG A 86 11.72 11.55 8.59
CA ARG A 86 11.90 11.61 7.13
C ARG A 86 12.75 10.43 6.66
N PHE A 87 12.28 9.75 5.63
CA PHE A 87 13.02 8.71 4.93
C PHE A 87 13.80 9.25 3.73
N PRO A 88 14.78 8.50 3.19
CA PRO A 88 15.54 8.93 2.03
C PRO A 88 14.63 9.17 0.82
N VAL A 89 14.78 10.33 0.18
CA VAL A 89 14.06 10.71 -1.03
C VAL A 89 15.06 11.21 -2.07
N PRO A 90 14.77 11.05 -3.38
CA PRO A 90 15.62 11.62 -4.42
C PRO A 90 15.66 13.15 -4.31
N ALA A 91 16.72 13.76 -4.79
CA ALA A 91 16.79 15.19 -4.97
C ALA A 91 15.78 15.63 -6.05
N PRO A 92 15.22 16.86 -5.96
CA PRO A 92 14.20 17.31 -6.89
C PRO A 92 14.62 17.30 -8.38
N ASP A 93 15.91 17.43 -8.67
CA ASP A 93 16.48 17.40 -10.02
C ASP A 93 16.74 15.98 -10.55
N GLU A 94 16.75 14.97 -9.67
CA GLU A 94 16.82 13.56 -10.06
C GLU A 94 15.48 13.04 -10.61
N LEU A 95 14.37 13.73 -10.31
CA LEU A 95 13.05 13.40 -10.84
C LEU A 95 12.76 14.10 -12.17
N ASP A 96 12.26 13.32 -13.14
CA ASP A 96 11.76 13.85 -14.39
C ASP A 96 10.74 14.99 -14.13
N PRO A 97 10.85 16.14 -14.82
CA PRO A 97 9.93 17.26 -14.63
C PRO A 97 8.45 16.89 -14.75
N SER A 98 8.10 15.97 -15.64
CA SER A 98 6.73 15.49 -15.84
C SER A 98 6.22 14.71 -14.63
N ILE A 99 7.08 13.87 -14.03
CA ILE A 99 6.73 13.13 -12.80
C ILE A 99 6.45 14.12 -11.67
N ARG A 100 7.30 15.15 -11.52
CA ARG A 100 7.11 16.17 -10.49
C ARG A 100 5.79 16.90 -10.63
N GLU A 101 5.44 17.30 -11.85
CA GLU A 101 4.18 18.00 -12.13
C GLU A 101 2.96 17.15 -11.80
N GLN A 102 2.94 15.88 -12.22
CA GLN A 102 1.85 14.95 -11.93
C GLN A 102 1.68 14.70 -10.43
N LEU A 103 2.79 14.53 -9.72
CA LEU A 103 2.76 14.29 -8.27
C LEU A 103 2.38 15.55 -7.47
N ARG A 104 2.64 16.77 -7.96
CA ARG A 104 2.11 18.00 -7.34
C ARG A 104 0.59 18.04 -7.37
N ALA A 105 -0.01 17.68 -8.50
CA ALA A 105 -1.46 17.62 -8.64
C ALA A 105 -2.06 16.59 -7.67
N TYR A 106 -1.43 15.42 -7.56
CA TYR A 106 -1.84 14.38 -6.61
C TYR A 106 -1.67 14.82 -5.15
N ALA A 107 -0.56 15.47 -4.80
CA ALA A 107 -0.32 16.00 -3.46
C ALA A 107 -1.38 17.05 -3.05
N ALA A 108 -1.79 17.90 -4.01
CA ALA A 108 -2.83 18.90 -3.79
C ALA A 108 -4.23 18.28 -3.61
N ASP A 109 -4.56 17.23 -4.36
CA ASP A 109 -5.84 16.53 -4.26
C ASP A 109 -5.97 15.74 -2.95
N THR A 110 -4.89 15.07 -2.54
CA THR A 110 -4.87 14.25 -1.32
C THR A 110 -4.68 15.03 -0.03
N GLY A 111 -4.15 16.26 -0.10
CA GLY A 111 -3.87 17.06 1.09
C GLY A 111 -2.83 16.45 2.05
N SER A 112 -2.03 15.48 1.58
CA SER A 112 -1.13 14.66 2.40
C SER A 112 -0.01 15.44 3.11
N GLY A 113 0.30 16.67 2.66
CA GLY A 113 1.40 17.47 3.20
C GLY A 113 2.80 16.87 2.96
N LEU A 114 2.89 15.80 2.18
CA LEU A 114 4.13 15.14 1.80
C LEU A 114 4.81 15.92 0.65
N PRO A 115 6.15 16.02 0.65
CA PRO A 115 6.85 16.49 -0.54
C PRO A 115 6.70 15.49 -1.68
N VAL A 116 6.75 16.00 -2.91
CA VAL A 116 6.57 15.24 -4.15
C VAL A 116 7.51 14.03 -4.22
N GLU A 117 8.74 14.21 -3.74
CA GLU A 117 9.78 13.19 -3.73
C GLU A 117 9.44 12.06 -2.75
N ALA A 118 8.79 12.35 -1.62
CA ALA A 118 8.31 11.33 -0.68
C ALA A 118 7.12 10.55 -1.25
N ILE A 119 6.19 11.24 -1.90
CA ILE A 119 5.08 10.60 -2.61
C ILE A 119 5.62 9.68 -3.71
N HIS A 120 6.65 10.11 -4.45
CA HIS A 120 7.29 9.28 -5.47
C HIS A 120 7.85 7.97 -4.89
N VAL A 121 8.56 8.04 -3.76
CA VAL A 121 9.08 6.84 -3.06
C VAL A 121 7.95 5.95 -2.58
N PHE A 122 6.90 6.52 -1.98
CA PHE A 122 5.71 5.79 -1.56
C PHE A 122 5.05 5.05 -2.74
N VAL A 123 4.74 5.77 -3.82
CA VAL A 123 4.11 5.20 -5.03
C VAL A 123 4.99 4.09 -5.62
N SER A 124 6.31 4.27 -5.63
CA SER A 124 7.24 3.23 -6.11
C SER A 124 7.22 1.97 -5.26
N CYS A 125 7.13 2.10 -3.93
CA CYS A 125 6.99 0.96 -3.02
C CYS A 125 5.61 0.30 -3.20
N TRP A 126 4.56 1.12 -3.30
CA TRP A 126 3.20 0.69 -3.55
C TRP A 126 3.09 -0.15 -4.83
N THR A 127 3.59 0.35 -5.96
CA THR A 127 3.54 -0.36 -7.25
C THR A 127 4.23 -1.72 -7.19
N ARG A 128 5.35 -1.85 -6.46
CA ARG A 128 6.08 -3.12 -6.32
C ARG A 128 5.29 -4.13 -5.49
N LEU A 129 4.80 -3.72 -4.32
CA LEU A 129 3.99 -4.56 -3.44
C LEU A 129 2.70 -5.00 -4.14
N TYR A 130 2.00 -4.02 -4.72
CA TYR A 130 0.72 -4.21 -5.36
C TYR A 130 0.83 -5.07 -6.63
N GLY A 131 1.89 -4.86 -7.42
CA GLY A 131 2.20 -5.69 -8.58
C GLY A 131 2.43 -7.15 -8.20
N LEU A 132 3.18 -7.42 -7.13
CA LEU A 132 3.37 -8.78 -6.61
C LEU A 132 2.06 -9.42 -6.19
N LEU A 133 1.20 -8.67 -5.48
CA LEU A 133 -0.09 -9.18 -5.03
C LEU A 133 -1.02 -9.51 -6.22
N CYS A 134 -1.07 -8.65 -7.23
CA CYS A 134 -1.80 -8.95 -8.47
C CYS A 134 -1.28 -10.20 -9.16
N MET A 135 0.04 -10.38 -9.26
CA MET A 135 0.64 -11.58 -9.85
C MET A 135 0.27 -12.85 -9.05
N GLU A 136 0.26 -12.77 -7.72
CA GLU A 136 -0.16 -13.86 -6.83
C GLU A 136 -1.64 -14.23 -6.98
N VAL A 137 -2.53 -13.22 -6.95
CA VAL A 137 -3.99 -13.43 -6.95
C VAL A 137 -4.54 -13.84 -8.32
N LEU A 138 -3.84 -13.47 -9.39
CA LEU A 138 -4.20 -13.84 -10.77
C LEU A 138 -3.47 -15.10 -11.27
N ASP A 139 -2.83 -15.86 -10.36
CA ASP A 139 -2.09 -17.10 -10.65
C ASP A 139 -1.01 -16.93 -11.74
N GLN A 140 -0.43 -15.73 -11.87
CA GLN A 140 0.57 -15.45 -12.92
C GLN A 140 1.97 -16.01 -12.60
N LEU A 141 2.15 -16.65 -11.44
CA LEU A 141 3.43 -17.16 -10.92
C LEU A 141 3.35 -18.64 -10.50
N ASP A 142 2.23 -19.32 -10.79
CA ASP A 142 1.97 -20.72 -10.42
C ASP A 142 2.98 -21.72 -11.03
N PHE A 143 3.58 -21.35 -12.17
CA PHE A 143 4.62 -22.12 -12.84
C PHE A 143 5.94 -22.17 -12.06
N ALA A 144 6.17 -21.23 -11.13
CA ALA A 144 7.42 -21.09 -10.38
C ALA A 144 7.25 -21.33 -8.89
N TYR A 145 6.13 -20.90 -8.29
CA TYR A 145 5.93 -20.93 -6.85
C TYR A 145 4.59 -21.57 -6.48
N SER A 146 4.63 -22.52 -5.53
CA SER A 146 3.42 -23.08 -4.90
C SER A 146 2.98 -22.30 -3.66
N ASP A 147 3.87 -21.47 -3.10
CA ASP A 147 3.60 -20.54 -1.99
C ASP A 147 4.40 -19.26 -2.22
N LEU A 148 3.71 -18.11 -2.27
CA LEU A 148 4.30 -16.79 -2.47
C LEU A 148 4.52 -16.01 -1.18
N GLU A 149 4.17 -16.58 -0.02
CA GLU A 149 4.39 -15.91 1.27
C GLU A 149 5.86 -15.53 1.50
N PRO A 150 6.85 -16.41 1.26
CA PRO A 150 8.25 -16.04 1.43
C PRO A 150 8.69 -14.91 0.50
N VAL A 151 8.21 -14.91 -0.75
CA VAL A 151 8.51 -13.88 -1.75
C VAL A 151 7.87 -12.53 -1.38
N PHE A 152 6.66 -12.56 -0.82
CA PHE A 152 6.01 -11.37 -0.29
C PHE A 152 6.78 -10.78 0.89
N GLU A 153 7.25 -11.62 1.82
CA GLU A 153 8.05 -11.18 2.97
C GLU A 153 9.44 -10.65 2.55
N GLU A 154 10.05 -11.21 1.51
CA GLU A 154 11.25 -10.64 0.87
C GLU A 154 10.97 -9.26 0.29
N CYS A 155 9.86 -9.09 -0.43
CA CYS A 155 9.45 -7.79 -0.94
C CYS A 155 9.30 -6.75 0.19
N LEU A 156 8.63 -7.11 1.30
CA LEU A 156 8.52 -6.21 2.46
C LEU A 156 9.89 -5.87 3.07
N ARG A 157 10.80 -6.84 3.15
CA ARG A 157 12.16 -6.62 3.65
C ARG A 157 12.97 -5.67 2.78
N GLU A 158 12.74 -5.67 1.47
CA GLU A 158 13.38 -4.73 0.55
C GLU A 158 12.75 -3.33 0.57
N LEU A 159 11.44 -3.24 0.80
CA LEU A 159 10.70 -1.99 0.78
C LEU A 159 10.82 -1.20 2.09
N ALA A 160 10.86 -1.87 3.24
CA ALA A 160 10.92 -1.20 4.55
C ALA A 160 12.09 -0.19 4.67
N PRO A 161 13.34 -0.54 4.30
CA PRO A 161 14.45 0.42 4.38
C PRO A 161 14.30 1.63 3.45
N ARG A 162 13.58 1.50 2.33
CA ARG A 162 13.30 2.64 1.43
C ARG A 162 12.39 3.69 2.08
N LEU A 163 11.55 3.25 3.01
CA LEU A 163 10.72 4.11 3.85
C LEU A 163 11.40 4.44 5.19
N GLY A 164 12.70 4.15 5.35
CA GLY A 164 13.43 4.42 6.59
C GLY A 164 12.97 3.58 7.78
N LEU A 165 12.38 2.41 7.51
CA LEU A 165 11.84 1.48 8.49
C LEU A 165 12.73 0.24 8.60
N ASP A 166 12.76 -0.33 9.80
CA ASP A 166 13.34 -1.65 10.03
C ASP A 166 12.30 -2.73 9.73
N TYR A 167 12.72 -3.79 9.05
CA TYR A 167 11.84 -4.93 8.80
C TYR A 167 11.67 -5.78 10.06
N ASP A 168 10.41 -5.99 10.48
CA ASP A 168 10.05 -6.89 11.58
C ASP A 168 9.23 -8.08 11.07
N ALA A 169 9.84 -9.27 11.10
CA ALA A 169 9.20 -10.53 10.77
C ALA A 169 8.10 -10.94 11.78
N ALA A 170 8.17 -10.44 13.03
CA ALA A 170 7.23 -10.79 14.09
C ALA A 170 5.89 -10.06 13.98
N ALA A 171 5.83 -8.94 13.26
CA ALA A 171 4.59 -8.18 13.13
C ALA A 171 3.45 -8.91 12.36
N GLY A 172 3.72 -10.11 11.81
CA GLY A 172 2.72 -11.02 11.23
C GLY A 172 2.26 -12.16 12.15
N ARG A 173 2.90 -12.36 13.32
CA ARG A 173 2.63 -13.44 14.27
C ARG A 173 1.93 -12.90 15.51
N SER A 174 0.67 -12.49 15.38
CA SER A 174 -0.18 -12.38 16.58
C SER A 174 -0.60 -13.80 16.98
N SER A 175 -0.29 -14.17 18.23
CA SER A 175 -0.69 -15.44 18.86
C SER A 175 -2.19 -15.60 18.97
#